data_AF-A0A8F6RK96-F1
#
_entry.id   AF-A0A8F6RK96-F1
#
_cell.length_a   1.000
_cell.length_b   1.000
_cell.length_c   1.000
_cell.angle_alpha   90.00
_cell.angle_beta   90.00
_cell.angle_gamma   90.00
#
_symmetry.space_group_name_H-M   'P 1'
#
loop_
_entity.id
_entity.type
_entity.pdbx_description
1 polymer ?
#
loop_
_entity_poly.entity_id
_entity_poly.type
_entity_poly.pdbx_seq_one_letter_code
_entity_poly.pdbx_strand_id
1 'polypeptide(L)'
;MADGNILLRGWTLSTVSFYFTEAIWYMIVIRVFGDSIYLMYVLPAVFYTITIMLAFALSHTDGKMKWSIAALIPCVIISSPMASTMTLETCVHVGTIIFALVCLNMLRYDKHTTIKLTSVTTLTAASVFSDSIFNYYITIPIVVTFVVHVLINKDFSKWRYVFAVIVGVVIAKFLALVANYFGLLNTPGTQPPAFVNYENIPSNLNLFIVGIIQYFDAFIFGKQLSASNAMIFSRFAVMIFWLALLVVAIKNRFKASFVDTALSISSVLLPAAYVASNMPVDLGTTRYLVFSFITGSALIARYLNSQADQRLYAFASTIILIFIFIPSGRYELPNSRVQDISNFVRDNNLGDGYGTYWVASAVTLFKNGDVRPITFTDENKAVRLNWLSNKAWYGFKSRYIVTEFKHDIDKILNQYGREGNIKEIDNAYIIYYDDARIVIE
;
A
#
# COMPACT_ATOMS: atom_id res chain seq x y z
N MET A 1 2.89 -15.89 13.62
CA MET A 1 2.06 -16.79 12.78
C MET A 1 2.84 -18.04 12.38
N ALA A 2 4.06 -17.89 11.83
CA ALA A 2 4.89 -19.01 11.39
C ALA A 2 5.19 -20.03 12.50
N ASP A 3 5.29 -19.58 13.76
CA ASP A 3 5.56 -20.44 14.92
C ASP A 3 4.30 -21.08 15.54
N GLY A 4 3.18 -21.13 14.81
CA GLY A 4 1.97 -21.87 15.22
C GLY A 4 0.83 -21.04 15.79
N ASN A 5 1.05 -19.75 16.11
CA ASN A 5 -0.05 -18.84 16.45
C ASN A 5 -0.76 -18.32 15.18
N ILE A 6 -1.49 -19.22 14.50
CA ILE A 6 -2.14 -18.95 13.20
C ILE A 6 -3.21 -17.86 13.33
N LEU A 7 -3.99 -17.86 14.42
CA LEU A 7 -5.08 -16.91 14.64
C LEU A 7 -4.62 -15.59 15.31
N LEU A 8 -3.30 -15.41 15.48
CA LEU A 8 -2.68 -14.24 16.12
C LEU A 8 -3.33 -13.87 17.46
N ARG A 9 -3.59 -14.88 18.31
CA ARG A 9 -4.13 -14.67 19.66
C ARG A 9 -3.18 -13.81 20.49
N GLY A 10 -3.72 -12.83 21.20
CA GLY A 10 -2.94 -11.91 22.05
C GLY A 10 -2.17 -10.81 21.30
N TRP A 11 -2.28 -10.76 19.97
CA TRP A 11 -1.71 -9.70 19.17
C TRP A 11 -2.72 -8.59 18.94
N THR A 12 -2.23 -7.35 18.92
CA THR A 12 -2.96 -6.21 18.39
C THR A 12 -2.38 -5.90 17.02
N LEU A 13 -3.21 -6.00 15.98
CA LEU A 13 -2.81 -5.88 14.59
C LEU A 13 -2.84 -4.42 14.12
N SER A 14 -2.70 -4.23 12.81
CA SER A 14 -2.88 -2.92 12.19
C SER A 14 -4.37 -2.50 12.19
N THR A 15 -4.67 -1.40 11.51
CA THR A 15 -6.05 -0.95 11.29
C THR A 15 -6.90 -2.00 10.56
N VAL A 16 -6.25 -2.90 9.82
CA VAL A 16 -6.84 -4.10 9.21
C VAL A 16 -5.94 -5.33 9.46
N SER A 17 -6.45 -6.54 9.18
CA SER A 17 -5.72 -7.77 9.54
C SER A 17 -4.73 -8.23 8.46
N PHE A 18 -4.97 -7.86 7.20
CA PHE A 18 -4.27 -8.35 6.01
C PHE A 18 -4.23 -9.89 5.93
N TYR A 19 -5.12 -10.58 6.64
CA TYR A 19 -4.97 -12.00 6.97
C TYR A 19 -4.82 -12.90 5.73
N PHE A 20 -5.79 -12.86 4.82
CA PHE A 20 -5.77 -13.65 3.58
C PHE A 20 -5.06 -12.96 2.42
N THR A 21 -4.97 -11.63 2.45
CA THR A 21 -4.39 -10.85 1.35
C THR A 21 -2.86 -10.85 1.39
N GLU A 22 -2.24 -10.81 2.58
CA GLU A 22 -0.78 -10.72 2.72
C GLU A 22 -0.24 -11.64 3.82
N ALA A 23 -0.74 -11.56 5.05
CA ALA A 23 -0.11 -12.17 6.22
C ALA A 23 0.06 -13.70 6.12
N ILE A 24 -0.94 -14.42 5.59
CA ILE A 24 -0.83 -15.88 5.40
C ILE A 24 0.28 -16.26 4.42
N TRP A 25 0.53 -15.43 3.40
CA TRP A 25 1.59 -15.69 2.41
C TRP A 25 2.97 -15.44 3.00
N TYR A 26 3.13 -14.38 3.79
CA TYR A 26 4.36 -14.16 4.56
C TYR A 26 4.61 -15.31 5.54
N MET A 27 3.58 -15.77 6.25
CA MET A 27 3.68 -16.93 7.14
C MET A 27 4.19 -18.17 6.41
N ILE A 28 3.59 -18.52 5.26
CA ILE A 28 3.99 -19.71 4.49
C ILE A 28 5.46 -19.61 4.08
N VAL A 29 5.88 -18.47 3.56
CA VAL A 29 7.25 -18.27 3.06
C VAL A 29 8.25 -18.29 4.22
N ILE A 30 7.97 -17.62 5.33
CA ILE A 30 8.81 -17.69 6.55
C ILE A 30 8.90 -19.13 7.05
N ARG A 31 7.81 -19.90 7.01
CA ARG A 31 7.80 -21.28 7.50
C ARG A 31 8.62 -22.25 6.64
N VAL A 32 8.77 -21.95 5.34
CA VAL A 32 9.51 -22.77 4.37
C VAL A 32 10.98 -22.35 4.28
N PHE A 33 11.25 -21.04 4.25
CA PHE A 33 12.59 -20.49 3.98
C PHE A 33 13.29 -19.92 5.22
N GLY A 34 12.60 -19.85 6.36
CA GLY A 34 13.07 -19.18 7.56
C GLY A 34 12.76 -17.68 7.55
N ASP A 35 12.92 -17.05 8.70
CA ASP A 35 12.86 -15.60 8.87
C ASP A 35 14.17 -14.95 8.41
N SER A 36 14.06 -14.03 7.45
CA SER A 36 15.21 -13.33 6.87
C SER A 36 14.81 -11.94 6.42
N ILE A 37 15.73 -10.98 6.57
CA ILE A 37 15.55 -9.61 6.09
C ILE A 37 15.28 -9.55 4.58
N TYR A 38 15.80 -10.51 3.80
CA TYR A 38 15.57 -10.58 2.36
C TYR A 38 14.09 -10.73 2.00
N LEU A 39 13.28 -11.34 2.89
CA LEU A 39 11.85 -11.52 2.67
C LEU A 39 11.10 -10.19 2.61
N MET A 40 11.61 -9.13 3.27
CA MET A 40 11.04 -7.79 3.19
C MET A 40 11.16 -7.17 1.80
N TYR A 41 12.05 -7.68 0.94
CA TYR A 41 12.23 -7.18 -0.43
C TYR A 41 11.61 -8.12 -1.45
N VAL A 42 11.84 -9.43 -1.30
CA VAL A 42 11.41 -10.43 -2.28
C VAL A 42 9.89 -10.52 -2.33
N LEU A 43 9.20 -10.52 -1.18
CA LEU A 43 7.75 -10.71 -1.18
C LEU A 43 6.97 -9.51 -1.76
N PRO A 44 7.25 -8.26 -1.39
CA PRO A 44 6.63 -7.11 -2.06
C PRO A 44 6.92 -7.09 -3.57
N ALA A 45 8.14 -7.43 -3.98
CA ALA A 45 8.49 -7.51 -5.40
C ALA A 45 7.68 -8.59 -6.14
N VAL A 46 7.49 -9.76 -5.54
CA VAL A 46 6.64 -10.84 -6.11
C VAL A 46 5.19 -10.39 -6.22
N PHE A 47 4.62 -9.79 -5.17
CA PHE A 47 3.25 -9.27 -5.19
C PHE A 47 3.05 -8.18 -6.24
N TYR A 48 4.01 -7.26 -6.35
CA TYR A 48 3.92 -6.21 -7.35
C TYR A 48 4.10 -6.74 -8.77
N THR A 49 4.96 -7.75 -8.97
CA THR A 49 5.09 -8.44 -10.26
C THR A 49 3.77 -9.09 -10.68
N ILE A 50 3.08 -9.78 -9.75
CA ILE A 50 1.74 -10.34 -10.01
C ILE A 50 0.74 -9.24 -10.35
N THR A 51 0.80 -8.10 -9.66
CA THR A 51 -0.04 -6.92 -9.93
C THR A 51 0.17 -6.40 -11.35
N ILE A 52 1.43 -6.25 -11.80
CA ILE A 52 1.80 -5.85 -13.17
C ILE A 52 1.23 -6.84 -14.19
N MET A 53 1.42 -8.15 -13.95
CA MET A 53 0.92 -9.19 -14.86
C MET A 53 -0.61 -9.18 -14.99
N LEU A 54 -1.33 -8.99 -13.88
CA LEU A 54 -2.79 -8.93 -13.88
C LEU A 54 -3.33 -7.63 -14.51
N ALA A 55 -2.65 -6.51 -14.31
CA ALA A 55 -2.97 -5.24 -14.96
C ALA A 55 -2.73 -5.33 -16.48
N PHE A 56 -1.63 -5.98 -16.90
CA PHE A 56 -1.35 -6.28 -18.29
C PHE A 56 -2.38 -7.23 -18.89
N ALA A 57 -2.80 -8.29 -18.18
CA ALA A 57 -3.89 -9.14 -18.65
C ALA A 57 -5.17 -8.31 -18.88
N LEU A 58 -5.53 -7.45 -17.93
CA LEU A 58 -6.75 -6.63 -17.94
C LEU A 58 -6.77 -5.58 -19.07
N SER A 59 -5.60 -5.10 -19.47
CA SER A 59 -5.43 -4.06 -20.49
C SER A 59 -5.74 -4.52 -21.92
N HIS A 60 -5.89 -5.83 -22.14
CA HIS A 60 -6.21 -6.40 -23.45
C HIS A 60 -7.67 -6.12 -23.85
N THR A 61 -7.88 -5.68 -25.09
CA THR A 61 -9.21 -5.45 -25.67
C THR A 61 -9.31 -6.15 -27.01
N ASP A 62 -10.35 -6.96 -27.20
CA ASP A 62 -10.62 -7.66 -28.47
C ASP A 62 -9.41 -8.45 -29.03
N GLY A 63 -8.64 -9.07 -28.13
CA GLY A 63 -7.41 -9.80 -28.47
C GLY A 63 -6.19 -8.94 -28.80
N LYS A 64 -6.32 -7.60 -28.78
CA LYS A 64 -5.22 -6.66 -29.05
C LYS A 64 -4.52 -6.25 -27.76
N MET A 65 -3.20 -6.14 -27.84
CA MET A 65 -2.33 -5.81 -26.69
C MET A 65 -1.20 -4.82 -26.99
N LYS A 66 -1.12 -4.31 -28.23
CA LYS A 66 0.04 -3.57 -28.76
C LYS A 66 0.49 -2.41 -27.84
N TRP A 67 -0.47 -1.71 -27.23
CA TRP A 67 -0.21 -0.52 -26.42
C TRP A 67 -0.29 -0.76 -24.91
N SER A 68 -0.51 -2.00 -24.49
CA SER A 68 -0.69 -2.37 -23.09
C SER A 68 0.52 -2.00 -22.23
N ILE A 69 1.74 -2.33 -22.69
CA ILE A 69 2.98 -2.04 -21.96
C ILE A 69 3.18 -0.53 -21.86
N ALA A 70 3.10 0.18 -22.99
CA ALA A 70 3.29 1.63 -23.05
C ALA A 70 2.36 2.41 -22.11
N ALA A 71 1.09 2.02 -22.04
CA ALA A 71 0.10 2.68 -21.18
C ALA A 71 0.27 2.37 -19.68
N LEU A 72 0.82 1.19 -19.34
CA LEU A 72 1.05 0.78 -17.95
C LEU A 72 2.32 1.39 -17.36
N ILE A 73 3.31 1.75 -18.17
CA ILE A 73 4.61 2.17 -17.64
C ILE A 73 4.55 3.35 -16.67
N PRO A 74 3.88 4.47 -16.98
CA PRO A 74 3.97 5.68 -16.15
C PRO A 74 3.51 5.50 -14.70
N CYS A 75 2.66 4.50 -14.42
CA CYS A 75 2.06 4.32 -13.11
C CYS A 75 2.17 2.91 -12.53
N VAL A 76 2.56 1.91 -13.33
CA VAL A 76 2.43 0.48 -12.93
C VAL A 76 3.73 -0.29 -13.11
N ILE A 77 4.44 -0.12 -14.23
CA ILE A 77 5.69 -0.88 -14.47
C ILE A 77 6.89 -0.13 -13.91
N ILE A 78 6.92 1.19 -14.08
CA ILE A 78 8.05 2.02 -13.66
C ILE A 78 7.51 3.12 -12.78
N SER A 79 7.57 2.83 -11.49
CA SER A 79 7.04 3.67 -10.44
C SER A 79 8.11 4.71 -10.06
N SER A 80 7.72 5.96 -9.82
CA SER A 80 8.59 6.93 -9.15
C SER A 80 9.12 6.41 -7.81
N PRO A 81 10.10 7.08 -7.17
CA PRO A 81 10.49 6.76 -5.80
C PRO A 81 9.29 6.71 -4.85
N MET A 82 8.38 7.68 -4.93
CA MET A 82 7.17 7.69 -4.11
C MET A 82 6.23 6.54 -4.46
N ALA A 83 5.95 6.31 -5.73
CA ALA A 83 5.06 5.21 -6.14
C ALA A 83 5.64 3.85 -5.75
N SER A 84 6.97 3.69 -5.78
CA SER A 84 7.69 2.52 -5.30
C SER A 84 7.54 2.35 -3.79
N THR A 85 7.71 3.39 -2.98
CA THR A 85 7.48 3.27 -1.52
C THR A 85 6.03 2.95 -1.19
N MET A 86 5.07 3.42 -1.99
CA MET A 86 3.64 3.10 -1.79
C MET A 86 3.24 1.69 -2.28
N THR A 87 4.12 0.94 -2.95
CA THR A 87 3.79 -0.37 -3.55
C THR A 87 4.76 -1.50 -3.21
N LEU A 88 6.00 -1.19 -2.86
CA LEU A 88 7.06 -2.13 -2.51
C LEU A 88 7.36 -2.08 -1.01
N GLU A 89 6.32 -1.91 -0.21
CA GLU A 89 6.37 -1.98 1.25
C GLU A 89 5.47 -3.14 1.73
N THR A 90 5.79 -3.70 2.88
CA THR A 90 4.96 -4.76 3.48
C THR A 90 3.65 -4.16 4.00
N CYS A 91 2.52 -4.83 3.76
CA CYS A 91 1.21 -4.44 4.31
C CYS A 91 0.66 -3.08 3.81
N VAL A 92 0.90 -2.75 2.53
CA VAL A 92 0.39 -1.52 1.87
C VAL A 92 -0.73 -1.79 0.86
N HIS A 93 -1.54 -2.82 1.11
CA HIS A 93 -2.76 -3.18 0.35
C HIS A 93 -2.53 -3.87 -1.00
N VAL A 94 -1.29 -4.20 -1.38
CA VAL A 94 -1.01 -4.82 -2.70
C VAL A 94 -1.67 -6.19 -2.83
N GLY A 95 -1.71 -6.99 -1.77
CA GLY A 95 -2.46 -8.26 -1.77
C GLY A 95 -3.95 -8.07 -2.10
N THR A 96 -4.55 -7.00 -1.58
CA THR A 96 -5.94 -6.62 -1.87
C THR A 96 -6.11 -6.19 -3.34
N ILE A 97 -5.13 -5.46 -3.89
CA ILE A 97 -5.09 -5.09 -5.32
C ILE A 97 -5.03 -6.32 -6.21
N ILE A 98 -4.21 -7.33 -5.88
CA ILE A 98 -4.12 -8.59 -6.63
C ILE A 98 -5.49 -9.24 -6.72
N PHE A 99 -6.18 -9.42 -5.59
CA PHE A 99 -7.50 -10.06 -5.56
C PHE A 99 -8.52 -9.24 -6.36
N ALA A 100 -8.43 -7.90 -6.29
CA ALA A 100 -9.28 -7.00 -7.07
C ALA A 100 -9.08 -7.16 -8.59
N LEU A 101 -7.82 -7.21 -9.04
CA LEU A 101 -7.48 -7.41 -10.45
C LEU A 101 -7.86 -8.81 -10.95
N VAL A 102 -7.77 -9.85 -10.12
CA VAL A 102 -8.30 -11.19 -10.46
C VAL A 102 -9.80 -11.13 -10.68
N CYS A 103 -10.56 -10.50 -9.78
CA CYS A 103 -12.00 -10.29 -9.95
C CYS A 103 -12.33 -9.55 -11.26
N LEU A 104 -11.65 -8.43 -11.55
CA LEU A 104 -11.86 -7.68 -12.80
C LEU A 104 -11.53 -8.50 -14.05
N ASN A 105 -10.48 -9.31 -14.03
CA ASN A 105 -10.15 -10.20 -15.14
C ASN A 105 -11.20 -11.29 -15.37
N MET A 106 -11.80 -11.84 -14.30
CA MET A 106 -12.89 -12.82 -14.41
C MET A 106 -14.15 -12.22 -15.06
N LEU A 107 -14.44 -10.95 -14.79
CA LEU A 107 -15.61 -10.22 -15.31
C LEU A 107 -15.54 -9.93 -16.81
N ARG A 108 -14.34 -9.96 -17.41
CA ARG A 108 -14.12 -9.69 -18.84
C ARG A 108 -14.86 -10.64 -19.77
N TYR A 109 -15.14 -11.84 -19.29
CA TYR A 109 -15.75 -12.90 -20.09
C TYR A 109 -17.25 -13.01 -19.77
N ASP A 110 -18.08 -13.11 -20.80
CA ASP A 110 -19.54 -13.12 -20.64
C ASP A 110 -20.11 -14.40 -20.06
N LYS A 111 -19.41 -15.53 -20.22
CA LYS A 111 -19.84 -16.80 -19.64
C LYS A 111 -19.67 -16.79 -18.13
N HIS A 112 -20.81 -16.77 -17.43
CA HIS A 112 -20.92 -17.15 -16.02
C HIS A 112 -20.64 -18.64 -15.88
N THR A 113 -19.69 -18.98 -15.02
CA THR A 113 -19.45 -20.37 -14.62
C THR A 113 -19.48 -20.42 -13.12
N THR A 114 -19.88 -21.55 -12.54
CA THR A 114 -19.87 -21.76 -11.09
C THR A 114 -18.50 -21.41 -10.51
N ILE A 115 -17.42 -21.84 -11.17
CA ILE A 115 -16.04 -21.55 -10.77
C ILE A 115 -15.81 -20.03 -10.66
N LYS A 116 -16.17 -19.23 -11.67
CA LYS A 116 -15.98 -17.77 -11.61
C LYS A 116 -16.79 -17.12 -10.50
N LEU A 117 -18.06 -17.52 -10.33
CA LEU A 117 -18.93 -16.95 -9.31
C LEU A 117 -18.42 -17.27 -7.91
N THR A 118 -18.08 -18.54 -7.65
CA THR A 118 -17.47 -18.99 -6.40
C THR A 118 -16.16 -18.26 -6.15
N SER A 119 -15.27 -18.15 -7.14
CA SER A 119 -14.01 -17.41 -6.99
C SER A 119 -14.24 -15.93 -6.64
N VAL A 120 -15.16 -15.24 -7.33
CA VAL A 120 -15.48 -13.83 -7.01
C VAL A 120 -16.04 -13.72 -5.60
N THR A 121 -16.94 -14.61 -5.17
CA THR A 121 -17.47 -14.62 -3.79
C THR A 121 -16.36 -14.85 -2.77
N THR A 122 -15.52 -15.87 -2.95
CA THR A 122 -14.44 -16.22 -2.03
C THR A 122 -13.38 -15.13 -1.96
N LEU A 123 -12.94 -14.59 -3.09
CA LEU A 123 -11.97 -13.48 -3.13
C LEU A 123 -12.54 -12.22 -2.50
N THR A 124 -13.82 -11.92 -2.71
CA THR A 124 -14.49 -10.79 -2.04
C THR A 124 -14.54 -11.02 -0.53
N ALA A 125 -14.94 -12.21 -0.08
CA ALA A 125 -15.01 -12.53 1.34
C ALA A 125 -13.63 -12.43 2.02
N ALA A 126 -12.61 -13.05 1.40
CA ALA A 126 -11.24 -13.02 1.89
C ALA A 126 -10.68 -11.60 1.93
N SER A 127 -10.91 -10.81 0.87
CA SER A 127 -10.40 -9.44 0.79
C SER A 127 -11.08 -8.53 1.81
N VAL A 128 -12.42 -8.50 1.86
CA VAL A 128 -13.15 -7.59 2.77
C VAL A 128 -12.91 -7.92 4.24
N PHE A 129 -12.70 -9.20 4.57
CA PHE A 129 -12.29 -9.61 5.92
C PHE A 129 -10.87 -9.17 6.26
N SER A 130 -9.96 -9.24 5.28
CA SER A 130 -8.55 -8.89 5.48
C SER A 130 -8.31 -7.38 5.47
N ASP A 131 -9.02 -6.68 4.60
CA ASP A 131 -8.81 -5.29 4.24
C ASP A 131 -10.07 -4.69 3.60
N SER A 132 -10.74 -3.81 4.35
CA SER A 132 -12.00 -3.20 3.92
C SER A 132 -11.88 -2.26 2.73
N ILE A 133 -10.66 -1.86 2.33
CA ILE A 133 -10.48 -0.99 1.14
C ILE A 133 -10.95 -1.67 -0.14
N PHE A 134 -11.00 -3.01 -0.16
CA PHE A 134 -11.56 -3.79 -1.27
C PHE A 134 -12.98 -3.35 -1.65
N ASN A 135 -13.76 -2.83 -0.70
CA ASN A 135 -15.09 -2.31 -0.99
C ASN A 135 -15.07 -1.13 -1.97
N TYR A 136 -14.06 -0.28 -1.87
CA TYR A 136 -13.84 0.85 -2.77
C TYR A 136 -13.14 0.42 -4.07
N TYR A 137 -12.37 -0.67 -4.04
CA TYR A 137 -11.72 -1.21 -5.24
C TYR A 137 -12.71 -1.92 -6.16
N ILE A 138 -13.62 -2.72 -5.59
CA ILE A 138 -14.41 -3.70 -6.35
C ILE A 138 -15.88 -3.66 -6.00
N THR A 139 -16.24 -3.76 -4.72
CA THR A 139 -17.65 -3.93 -4.31
C THR A 139 -18.52 -2.80 -4.83
N ILE A 140 -18.18 -1.55 -4.50
CA ILE A 140 -18.92 -0.37 -4.93
C ILE A 140 -18.81 -0.20 -6.46
N PRO A 141 -17.62 -0.23 -7.09
CA PRO A 141 -17.52 -0.13 -8.54
C PRO A 141 -18.35 -1.15 -9.32
N ILE A 142 -18.42 -2.41 -8.91
CA ILE A 142 -19.23 -3.44 -9.59
C ILE A 142 -20.73 -3.15 -9.45
N VAL A 143 -21.20 -2.79 -8.24
CA VAL A 143 -22.61 -2.47 -8.01
C VAL A 143 -23.01 -1.26 -8.85
N VAL A 144 -22.22 -0.18 -8.81
CA VAL A 144 -22.50 1.03 -9.60
C VAL A 144 -22.41 0.74 -11.10
N THR A 145 -21.43 -0.04 -11.54
CA THR A 145 -21.33 -0.49 -12.95
C THR A 145 -22.58 -1.21 -13.40
N PHE A 146 -23.08 -2.14 -12.59
CA PHE A 146 -24.30 -2.87 -12.88
C PHE A 146 -25.50 -1.94 -12.99
N VAL A 147 -25.68 -1.01 -12.04
CA VAL A 147 -26.75 -0.01 -12.10
C VAL A 147 -26.65 0.82 -13.40
N VAL A 148 -25.45 1.28 -13.76
CA VAL A 148 -25.22 2.03 -15.02
C VAL A 148 -25.61 1.21 -16.24
N HIS A 149 -25.22 -0.07 -16.32
CA HIS A 149 -25.55 -0.94 -17.45
C HIS A 149 -27.04 -1.29 -17.51
N VAL A 150 -27.69 -1.51 -16.37
CA VAL A 150 -29.14 -1.75 -16.31
C VAL A 150 -29.93 -0.50 -16.73
N LEU A 151 -29.55 0.67 -16.24
CA LEU A 151 -30.28 1.90 -16.54
C LEU A 151 -30.11 2.33 -17.99
N ILE A 152 -28.88 2.23 -18.52
CA ILE A 152 -28.51 2.84 -19.80
C ILE A 152 -28.51 1.81 -20.94
N ASN A 153 -27.89 0.65 -20.73
CA ASN A 153 -27.78 -0.38 -21.77
C ASN A 153 -28.93 -1.40 -21.70
N LYS A 154 -29.78 -1.33 -20.67
CA LYS A 154 -30.81 -2.35 -20.37
C LYS A 154 -30.23 -3.76 -20.25
N ASP A 155 -28.94 -3.86 -19.91
CA ASP A 155 -28.23 -5.13 -19.78
C ASP A 155 -28.25 -5.60 -18.33
N PHE A 156 -28.97 -6.69 -18.08
CA PHE A 156 -29.06 -7.34 -16.77
C PHE A 156 -28.12 -8.56 -16.65
N SER A 157 -27.34 -8.88 -17.70
CA SER A 157 -26.60 -10.14 -17.81
C SER A 157 -25.63 -10.37 -16.64
N LYS A 158 -25.08 -9.31 -16.03
CA LYS A 158 -24.05 -9.40 -14.99
C LYS A 158 -24.56 -9.43 -13.55
N TRP A 159 -25.89 -9.54 -13.31
CA TRP A 159 -26.48 -9.53 -11.96
C TRP A 159 -25.89 -10.59 -11.01
N ARG A 160 -25.51 -11.76 -11.55
CA ARG A 160 -24.92 -12.86 -10.76
C ARG A 160 -23.60 -12.47 -10.11
N TYR A 161 -22.80 -11.62 -10.75
CA TYR A 161 -21.56 -11.12 -10.17
C TYR A 161 -21.82 -10.11 -9.04
N VAL A 162 -22.85 -9.28 -9.16
CA VAL A 162 -23.27 -8.38 -8.08
C VAL A 162 -23.72 -9.20 -6.87
N PHE A 163 -24.53 -10.22 -7.09
CA PHE A 163 -24.95 -11.15 -6.04
C PHE A 163 -23.74 -11.85 -5.40
N ALA A 164 -22.80 -12.35 -6.20
CA ALA A 164 -21.59 -13.01 -5.73
C ALA A 164 -20.74 -12.12 -4.81
N VAL A 165 -20.58 -10.84 -5.17
CA VAL A 165 -19.84 -9.85 -4.36
C VAL A 165 -20.60 -9.53 -3.07
N ILE A 166 -21.92 -9.32 -3.12
CA ILE A 166 -22.74 -9.06 -1.91
C ILE A 166 -22.65 -10.24 -0.93
N VAL A 167 -22.80 -11.48 -1.42
CA VAL A 167 -22.64 -12.69 -0.60
C VAL A 167 -21.24 -12.75 0.00
N GLY A 168 -20.20 -12.40 -0.77
CA GLY A 168 -18.84 -12.32 -0.27
C GLY A 168 -18.68 -11.33 0.89
N VAL A 169 -19.27 -10.13 0.79
CA VAL A 169 -19.28 -9.12 1.86
C VAL A 169 -20.00 -9.64 3.11
N VAL A 170 -21.14 -10.31 2.94
CA VAL A 170 -21.89 -10.90 4.07
C VAL A 170 -21.04 -11.96 4.79
N ILE A 171 -20.37 -12.85 4.04
CA ILE A 171 -19.47 -13.85 4.62
C ILE A 171 -18.32 -13.17 5.37
N ALA A 172 -17.70 -12.13 4.80
CA ALA A 172 -16.62 -11.39 5.46
C ALA A 172 -17.07 -10.77 6.80
N LYS A 173 -18.26 -10.15 6.82
CA LYS A 173 -18.83 -9.55 8.03
C LYS A 173 -19.17 -10.60 9.09
N PHE A 174 -19.68 -11.76 8.68
CA PHE A 174 -19.90 -12.88 9.59
C PHE A 174 -18.59 -13.40 10.19
N LEU A 175 -17.55 -13.59 9.37
CA LEU A 175 -16.22 -14.00 9.85
C LEU A 175 -15.62 -12.97 10.82
N ALA A 176 -15.78 -11.67 10.53
CA ALA A 176 -15.32 -10.61 11.43
C ALA A 176 -16.06 -10.64 12.78
N LEU A 177 -17.37 -10.88 12.78
CA LEU A 177 -18.15 -11.05 14.00
C LEU A 177 -17.66 -12.24 14.83
N VAL A 178 -17.42 -13.38 14.18
CA VAL A 178 -16.88 -14.58 14.83
C VAL A 178 -15.48 -14.32 15.40
N ALA A 179 -14.59 -13.69 14.62
CA ALA A 179 -13.25 -13.35 15.07
C ALA A 179 -13.29 -12.44 16.32
N ASN A 180 -14.11 -11.39 16.29
CA ASN A 180 -14.29 -10.48 17.41
C ASN A 180 -14.86 -11.19 18.66
N TYR A 181 -15.87 -12.04 18.49
CA TYR A 181 -16.46 -12.79 19.60
C TYR A 181 -15.43 -13.67 20.34
N PHE A 182 -14.51 -14.28 19.60
CA PHE A 182 -13.44 -15.12 20.15
C PHE A 182 -12.14 -14.37 20.47
N GLY A 183 -12.11 -13.03 20.33
CA GLY A 183 -10.91 -12.23 20.57
C GLY A 183 -9.74 -12.58 19.64
N LEU A 184 -10.04 -13.00 18.41
CA LEU A 184 -9.07 -13.35 17.37
C LEU A 184 -8.81 -12.15 16.48
N LEU A 185 -7.58 -12.03 15.97
CA LEU A 185 -7.22 -11.01 14.97
C LEU A 185 -7.63 -9.59 15.39
N ASN A 186 -7.30 -9.20 16.63
CA ASN A 186 -7.71 -7.90 17.18
C ASN A 186 -7.17 -6.74 16.34
N THR A 187 -8.03 -6.10 15.56
CA THR A 187 -7.72 -4.90 14.79
C THR A 187 -8.31 -3.68 15.49
N PRO A 188 -7.52 -2.71 15.96
CA PRO A 188 -8.03 -1.48 16.57
C PRO A 188 -8.88 -0.64 15.61
N GLY A 189 -8.81 -0.91 14.29
CA GLY A 189 -9.55 -0.19 13.26
C GLY A 189 -9.00 1.20 12.99
N THR A 190 -9.59 1.89 12.01
CA THR A 190 -9.48 3.35 11.87
C THR A 190 -10.77 4.01 12.32
N GLN A 191 -10.75 5.34 12.41
CA GLN A 191 -12.01 6.10 12.39
C GLN A 191 -12.85 5.67 11.18
N PRO A 192 -14.18 5.54 11.34
CA PRO A 192 -15.06 5.25 10.21
C PRO A 192 -14.90 6.28 9.09
N PRO A 193 -14.91 5.86 7.82
CA PRO A 193 -14.97 6.79 6.70
C PRO A 193 -16.21 7.67 6.81
N ALA A 194 -15.99 8.98 6.82
CA ALA A 194 -17.02 10.00 6.87
C ALA A 194 -16.71 11.10 5.86
N PHE A 195 -17.73 11.86 5.47
CA PHE A 195 -17.51 13.08 4.71
C PHE A 195 -16.72 14.08 5.55
N VAL A 196 -15.79 14.76 4.90
CA VAL A 196 -14.97 15.77 5.55
C VAL A 196 -15.75 17.07 5.74
N ASN A 197 -15.44 17.83 6.79
CA ASN A 197 -15.94 19.18 6.96
C ASN A 197 -15.48 20.07 5.79
N TYR A 198 -16.30 21.05 5.41
CA TYR A 198 -16.07 21.92 4.26
C TYR A 198 -14.69 22.60 4.29
N GLU A 199 -14.24 23.01 5.46
CA GLU A 199 -12.98 23.71 5.69
C GLU A 199 -11.74 22.88 5.35
N ASN A 200 -11.87 21.55 5.37
CA ASN A 200 -10.77 20.62 5.11
C ASN A 200 -10.70 20.19 3.64
N ILE A 201 -11.73 20.47 2.82
CA ILE A 201 -11.73 20.13 1.38
C ILE A 201 -10.51 20.74 0.66
N PRO A 202 -10.14 22.03 0.86
CA PRO A 202 -8.95 22.60 0.22
C PRO A 202 -7.65 21.89 0.61
N SER A 203 -7.52 21.47 1.88
CA SER A 203 -6.35 20.73 2.37
C SER A 203 -6.26 19.35 1.69
N ASN A 204 -7.37 18.61 1.66
CA ASN A 204 -7.44 17.31 0.98
C ASN A 204 -7.17 17.42 -0.51
N LEU A 205 -7.69 18.47 -1.17
CA LEU A 205 -7.43 18.75 -2.57
C LEU A 205 -5.95 19.06 -2.82
N ASN A 206 -5.31 19.84 -1.94
CA ASN A 206 -3.88 20.10 -2.01
C ASN A 206 -3.06 18.82 -1.84
N LEU A 207 -3.37 17.99 -0.83
CA LEU A 207 -2.73 16.67 -0.66
C LEU A 207 -2.91 15.77 -1.87
N PHE A 208 -4.10 15.78 -2.48
CA PHE A 208 -4.38 15.03 -3.70
C PHE A 208 -3.52 15.52 -4.89
N ILE A 209 -3.46 16.83 -5.12
CA ILE A 209 -2.68 17.43 -6.21
C ILE A 209 -1.19 17.15 -6.01
N VAL A 210 -0.65 17.47 -4.81
CA VAL A 210 0.76 17.22 -4.48
C VAL A 210 1.07 15.73 -4.57
N GLY A 211 0.16 14.89 -4.08
CA GLY A 211 0.25 13.43 -4.14
C GLY A 211 0.39 12.89 -5.55
N ILE A 212 -0.47 13.31 -6.48
CA ILE A 212 -0.35 12.90 -7.90
C ILE A 212 0.97 13.38 -8.48
N ILE A 213 1.34 14.64 -8.25
CA ILE A 213 2.57 15.20 -8.80
C ILE A 213 3.81 14.42 -8.31
N GLN A 214 3.85 14.08 -7.02
CA GLN A 214 4.95 13.30 -6.46
C GLN A 214 4.90 11.83 -6.84
N TYR A 215 3.71 11.26 -7.08
CA TYR A 215 3.56 9.91 -7.64
C TYR A 215 4.23 9.78 -9.02
N PHE A 216 4.32 10.86 -9.80
CA PHE A 216 5.07 10.91 -11.06
C PHE A 216 6.51 11.43 -10.92
N ASP A 217 6.98 11.73 -9.71
CA ASP A 217 8.25 12.43 -9.43
C ASP A 217 8.40 13.73 -10.24
N ALA A 218 7.31 14.49 -10.31
CA ALA A 218 7.10 15.60 -11.23
C ALA A 218 6.96 16.95 -10.52
N PHE A 219 7.49 17.09 -9.29
CA PHE A 219 7.29 18.30 -8.49
C PHE A 219 8.10 19.50 -9.00
N ILE A 220 7.48 20.28 -9.90
CA ILE A 220 8.09 21.45 -10.57
C ILE A 220 8.05 22.75 -9.76
N PHE A 221 7.15 22.87 -8.79
CA PHE A 221 6.93 24.14 -8.08
C PHE A 221 8.15 24.54 -7.24
N GLY A 222 8.59 25.80 -7.39
CA GLY A 222 9.77 26.34 -6.70
C GLY A 222 11.12 25.90 -7.28
N LYS A 223 11.14 25.11 -8.37
CA LYS A 223 12.38 24.73 -9.07
C LYS A 223 12.78 25.79 -10.10
N GLN A 224 14.08 26.01 -10.27
CA GLN A 224 14.60 26.91 -11.31
C GLN A 224 14.47 26.29 -12.70
N LEU A 225 14.25 27.12 -13.73
CA LEU A 225 14.30 26.70 -15.13
C LEU A 225 15.75 26.45 -15.54
N SER A 226 16.21 25.20 -15.40
CA SER A 226 17.58 24.78 -15.69
C SER A 226 17.60 23.42 -16.39
N ALA A 227 18.68 23.14 -17.11
CA ALA A 227 18.91 21.82 -17.72
C ALA A 227 18.90 20.70 -16.66
N SER A 228 19.34 20.98 -15.43
CA SER A 228 19.30 20.03 -14.31
C SER A 228 17.88 19.64 -13.86
N ASN A 229 16.88 20.50 -14.10
CA ASN A 229 15.49 20.24 -13.76
C ASN A 229 14.63 19.80 -14.96
N ALA A 230 15.21 19.73 -16.18
CA ALA A 230 14.48 19.37 -17.40
C ALA A 230 13.71 18.04 -17.27
N MET A 231 14.30 17.08 -16.55
CA MET A 231 13.68 15.77 -16.27
C MET A 231 12.39 15.87 -15.45
N ILE A 232 12.35 16.77 -14.47
CA ILE A 232 11.15 17.00 -13.64
C ILE A 232 10.04 17.58 -14.52
N PHE A 233 10.37 18.53 -15.41
CA PHE A 233 9.42 19.08 -16.38
C PHE A 233 8.89 18.02 -17.36
N SER A 234 9.76 17.14 -17.87
CA SER A 234 9.34 16.02 -18.72
C SER A 234 8.36 15.09 -18.00
N ARG A 235 8.65 14.72 -16.74
CA ARG A 235 7.74 13.90 -15.92
C ARG A 235 6.40 14.59 -15.66
N PHE A 236 6.41 15.91 -15.45
CA PHE A 236 5.18 16.69 -15.35
C PHE A 236 4.36 16.67 -16.64
N ALA A 237 5.00 16.81 -17.81
CA ALA A 237 4.32 16.68 -19.10
C ALA A 237 3.72 15.28 -19.30
N VAL A 238 4.42 14.22 -18.87
CA VAL A 238 3.92 12.84 -18.89
C VAL A 238 2.67 12.69 -18.03
N MET A 239 2.70 13.23 -16.81
CA MET A 239 1.56 13.21 -15.89
C MET A 239 0.33 13.87 -16.53
N ILE A 240 0.49 15.08 -17.10
CA ILE A 240 -0.61 15.79 -17.78
C ILE A 240 -1.13 14.99 -18.98
N PHE A 241 -0.22 14.40 -19.77
CA PHE A 241 -0.60 13.55 -20.90
C PHE A 241 -1.37 12.30 -20.46
N TRP A 242 -0.94 11.64 -19.39
CA TRP A 242 -1.64 10.49 -18.80
C TRP A 242 -3.03 10.86 -18.31
N LEU A 243 -3.18 11.99 -17.60
CA LEU A 243 -4.48 12.51 -17.14
C LEU A 243 -5.42 12.82 -18.31
N ALA A 244 -4.90 13.47 -19.37
CA ALA A 244 -5.68 13.76 -20.56
C ALA A 244 -6.13 12.46 -21.27
N LEU A 245 -5.24 11.47 -21.40
CA LEU A 245 -5.58 10.16 -21.95
C LEU A 245 -6.61 9.42 -21.10
N LEU A 246 -6.54 9.51 -19.77
CA LEU A 246 -7.54 8.91 -18.89
C LEU A 246 -8.92 9.49 -19.16
N VAL A 247 -9.04 10.82 -19.25
CA VAL A 247 -10.32 11.49 -19.57
C VAL A 247 -10.84 11.06 -20.94
N VAL A 248 -9.97 11.00 -21.95
CA VAL A 248 -10.32 10.54 -23.30
C VAL A 248 -10.77 9.07 -23.27
N ALA A 249 -10.06 8.21 -22.55
CA ALA A 249 -10.38 6.79 -22.44
C ALA A 249 -11.73 6.58 -21.74
N ILE A 250 -11.98 7.27 -20.63
CA ILE A 250 -13.29 7.25 -19.94
C ILE A 250 -14.38 7.69 -20.92
N LYS A 251 -14.24 8.84 -21.58
CA LYS A 251 -15.27 9.36 -22.50
C LYS A 251 -15.62 8.37 -23.63
N ASN A 252 -14.62 7.66 -24.16
CA ASN A 252 -14.80 6.78 -25.33
C ASN A 252 -15.11 5.32 -24.98
N ARG A 253 -14.75 4.86 -23.77
CA ARG A 253 -14.93 3.45 -23.35
C ARG A 253 -15.98 3.27 -22.28
N PHE A 254 -16.44 4.33 -21.61
CA PHE A 254 -17.51 4.22 -20.64
C PHE A 254 -18.75 3.62 -21.31
N LYS A 255 -19.28 2.54 -20.72
CA LYS A 255 -20.40 1.72 -21.22
C LYS A 255 -20.09 0.80 -22.41
N ALA A 256 -18.89 0.85 -22.99
CA ALA A 256 -18.52 -0.03 -24.10
C ALA A 256 -18.47 -1.51 -23.69
N SER A 257 -18.09 -1.79 -22.45
CA SER A 257 -18.27 -3.10 -21.81
C SER A 257 -18.46 -2.93 -20.30
N PHE A 258 -18.91 -3.99 -19.62
CA PHE A 258 -19.01 -3.99 -18.16
C PHE A 258 -17.66 -3.66 -17.50
N VAL A 259 -16.57 -4.25 -18.00
CA VAL A 259 -15.23 -4.03 -17.42
C VAL A 259 -14.72 -2.61 -17.69
N ASP A 260 -14.99 -2.04 -18.87
CA ASP A 260 -14.57 -0.65 -19.15
C ASP A 260 -15.28 0.36 -18.24
N THR A 261 -16.57 0.15 -17.96
CA THR A 261 -17.32 0.94 -16.99
C THR A 261 -16.77 0.75 -15.57
N ALA A 262 -16.49 -0.49 -15.16
CA ALA A 262 -15.90 -0.77 -13.84
C ALA A 262 -14.53 -0.13 -13.67
N LEU A 263 -13.66 -0.18 -14.68
CA LEU A 263 -12.37 0.48 -14.70
C LEU A 263 -12.51 2.00 -14.61
N SER A 264 -13.46 2.58 -15.35
CA SER A 264 -13.73 4.02 -15.31
C SER A 264 -14.16 4.47 -13.91
N ILE A 265 -15.10 3.75 -13.29
CA ILE A 265 -15.58 4.06 -11.93
C ILE A 265 -14.46 3.87 -10.91
N SER A 266 -13.71 2.77 -10.99
CA SER A 266 -12.60 2.49 -10.07
C SER A 266 -11.49 3.54 -10.14
N SER A 267 -11.25 4.09 -11.33
CA SER A 267 -10.23 5.14 -11.55
C SER A 267 -10.61 6.51 -10.98
N VAL A 268 -11.90 6.74 -10.68
CA VAL A 268 -12.42 8.05 -10.23
C VAL A 268 -12.93 8.00 -8.79
N LEU A 269 -13.45 6.86 -8.35
CA LEU A 269 -14.10 6.72 -7.04
C LEU A 269 -13.16 7.08 -5.88
N LEU A 270 -11.95 6.53 -5.86
CA LEU A 270 -10.99 6.80 -4.78
C LEU A 270 -10.46 8.23 -4.81
N PRO A 271 -10.09 8.84 -5.96
CA PRO A 271 -9.78 10.26 -6.03
C PRO A 271 -10.90 11.15 -5.46
N ALA A 272 -12.15 10.87 -5.84
CA ALA A 272 -13.30 11.60 -5.33
C ALA A 272 -13.49 11.40 -3.82
N ALA A 273 -13.40 10.15 -3.34
CA ALA A 273 -13.51 9.82 -1.93
C ALA A 273 -12.35 10.40 -1.10
N TYR A 274 -11.14 10.43 -1.65
CA TYR A 274 -9.97 11.02 -1.00
C TYR A 274 -10.21 12.50 -0.71
N VAL A 275 -10.65 13.28 -1.70
CA VAL A 275 -10.94 14.71 -1.49
C VAL A 275 -12.11 14.91 -0.52
N ALA A 276 -13.16 14.09 -0.64
CA ALA A 276 -14.41 14.27 0.09
C ALA A 276 -14.45 13.65 1.50
N SER A 277 -13.43 12.89 1.93
CA SER A 277 -13.48 12.13 3.19
C SER A 277 -12.47 12.60 4.25
N ASN A 278 -12.68 12.14 5.48
CA ASN A 278 -11.77 12.33 6.62
C ASN A 278 -10.52 11.43 6.59
N MET A 279 -10.25 10.75 5.48
CA MET A 279 -9.15 9.79 5.37
C MET A 279 -7.77 10.39 5.06
N PRO A 280 -7.64 11.48 4.28
CA PRO A 280 -6.35 12.12 4.08
C PRO A 280 -5.86 12.77 5.39
N VAL A 281 -4.61 12.49 5.72
CA VAL A 281 -3.94 13.06 6.91
C VAL A 281 -2.61 13.68 6.49
N ASP A 282 -1.86 12.94 5.69
CA ASP A 282 -0.59 13.37 5.14
C ASP A 282 -0.42 12.84 3.71
N LEU A 283 0.73 13.13 3.13
CA LEU A 283 1.11 12.72 1.79
C LEU A 283 1.24 11.20 1.62
N GLY A 284 1.52 10.44 2.69
CA GLY A 284 1.58 8.99 2.66
C GLY A 284 0.22 8.35 2.42
N THR A 285 -0.89 9.02 2.75
CA THR A 285 -2.25 8.52 2.47
C THR A 285 -2.56 8.42 0.97
N THR A 286 -1.75 9.03 0.10
CA THR A 286 -1.86 8.89 -1.36
C THR A 286 -1.70 7.45 -1.85
N ARG A 287 -1.11 6.55 -1.04
CA ARG A 287 -1.09 5.09 -1.32
C ARG A 287 -2.46 4.50 -1.62
N TYR A 288 -3.52 5.06 -1.04
CA TYR A 288 -4.88 4.59 -1.32
C TYR A 288 -5.31 4.83 -2.78
N LEU A 289 -4.65 5.74 -3.49
CA LEU A 289 -4.93 6.06 -4.90
C LEU A 289 -4.27 5.10 -5.89
N VAL A 290 -3.33 4.26 -5.46
CA VAL A 290 -2.57 3.32 -6.33
C VAL A 290 -3.49 2.52 -7.24
N PHE A 291 -4.58 1.97 -6.69
CA PHE A 291 -5.53 1.19 -7.47
C PHE A 291 -6.15 1.99 -8.63
N SER A 292 -6.40 3.29 -8.43
CA SER A 292 -6.95 4.19 -9.44
C SER A 292 -5.98 4.42 -10.59
N PHE A 293 -4.69 4.52 -10.28
CA PHE A 293 -3.66 4.64 -11.32
C PHE A 293 -3.53 3.34 -12.13
N ILE A 294 -3.63 2.17 -11.47
CA ILE A 294 -3.61 0.87 -12.14
C ILE A 294 -4.82 0.72 -13.06
N THR A 295 -6.04 0.95 -12.56
CA THR A 295 -7.26 0.83 -13.37
C THR A 295 -7.32 1.88 -14.48
N GLY A 296 -6.81 3.09 -14.22
CA GLY A 296 -6.75 4.17 -15.19
C GLY A 296 -5.81 3.82 -16.35
N SER A 297 -4.60 3.34 -16.04
CA SER A 297 -3.65 2.88 -17.05
C SER A 297 -4.17 1.68 -17.85
N ALA A 298 -4.85 0.72 -17.19
CA ALA A 298 -5.50 -0.38 -17.89
C ALA A 298 -6.61 0.12 -18.84
N LEU A 299 -7.41 1.11 -18.44
CA LEU A 299 -8.44 1.70 -19.30
C LEU A 299 -7.85 2.45 -20.50
N ILE A 300 -6.78 3.23 -20.29
CA ILE A 300 -6.05 3.90 -21.37
C ILE A 300 -5.55 2.89 -22.39
N ALA A 301 -4.91 1.81 -21.92
CA ALA A 301 -4.45 0.74 -22.79
C ALA A 301 -5.59 0.13 -23.62
N ARG A 302 -6.73 -0.14 -22.98
CA ARG A 302 -7.92 -0.70 -23.63
C ARG A 302 -8.47 0.23 -24.71
N TYR A 303 -8.48 1.54 -24.44
CA TYR A 303 -8.84 2.56 -25.44
C TYR A 303 -7.88 2.55 -26.62
N LEU A 304 -6.57 2.62 -26.37
CA LEU A 304 -5.53 2.64 -27.41
C LEU A 304 -5.54 1.37 -28.27
N ASN A 305 -5.77 0.20 -27.66
CA ASN A 305 -5.88 -1.07 -28.36
C ASN A 305 -7.11 -1.13 -29.28
N SER A 306 -8.17 -0.35 -29.00
CA SER A 306 -9.40 -0.35 -29.78
C SER A 306 -9.46 0.65 -30.94
N GLN A 307 -8.74 1.79 -30.86
CA GLN A 307 -9.01 2.97 -31.71
C GLN A 307 -7.80 3.56 -32.47
N ALA A 308 -6.56 3.16 -32.23
CA ALA A 308 -5.43 4.06 -32.57
C ALA A 308 -5.06 4.16 -34.06
N ASP A 309 -4.94 5.40 -34.54
CA ASP A 309 -3.91 5.82 -35.50
C ASP A 309 -2.53 5.70 -34.82
N GLN A 310 -1.65 4.89 -35.43
CA GLN A 310 -0.68 4.05 -34.72
C GLN A 310 0.71 4.67 -34.54
N ARG A 311 0.98 5.86 -35.08
CA ARG A 311 2.35 6.40 -35.22
C ARG A 311 2.73 7.51 -34.23
N LEU A 312 1.81 8.42 -33.92
CA LEU A 312 2.09 9.59 -33.04
C LEU A 312 2.15 9.21 -31.55
N TYR A 313 1.26 8.31 -31.11
CA TYR A 313 1.20 7.85 -29.72
C TYR A 313 2.33 6.89 -29.35
N ALA A 314 2.76 6.06 -30.31
CA ALA A 314 3.94 5.21 -30.20
C ALA A 314 5.20 6.05 -29.93
N PHE A 315 5.40 7.10 -30.74
CA PHE A 315 6.55 7.98 -30.69
C PHE A 315 6.61 8.79 -29.40
N ALA A 316 5.49 9.36 -28.96
CA ALA A 316 5.41 10.05 -27.67
C ALA A 316 5.65 9.11 -26.49
N SER A 317 5.04 7.91 -26.49
CA SER A 317 5.23 6.93 -25.42
C SER A 317 6.67 6.41 -25.31
N THR A 318 7.39 6.22 -26.42
CA THR A 318 8.80 5.79 -26.43
C THR A 318 9.77 6.89 -25.96
N ILE A 319 9.51 8.15 -26.28
CA ILE A 319 10.31 9.28 -25.78
C ILE A 319 10.08 9.48 -24.28
N ILE A 320 8.83 9.36 -23.81
CA ILE A 320 8.47 9.37 -22.39
C ILE A 320 9.20 8.27 -21.62
N LEU A 321 9.34 7.08 -22.23
CA LEU A 321 10.14 6.00 -21.67
C LEU A 321 11.61 6.42 -21.52
N ILE A 322 12.25 6.90 -22.58
CA ILE A 322 13.67 7.26 -22.55
C ILE A 322 14.00 8.34 -21.50
N PHE A 323 13.10 9.29 -21.24
CA PHE A 323 13.32 10.39 -20.27
C PHE A 323 12.79 10.12 -18.84
N ILE A 324 12.04 9.06 -18.59
CA ILE A 324 11.71 8.62 -17.21
C ILE A 324 12.80 7.72 -16.63
N PHE A 325 13.49 6.98 -17.50
CA PHE A 325 14.36 5.85 -17.17
C PHE A 325 15.77 6.19 -16.66
N ILE A 326 16.16 7.46 -16.52
CA ILE A 326 17.43 7.79 -15.83
C ILE A 326 17.14 7.82 -14.33
N PRO A 327 17.62 6.84 -13.55
CA PRO A 327 17.52 6.90 -12.11
C PRO A 327 18.31 8.12 -11.66
N SER A 328 17.64 9.10 -11.05
CA SER A 328 18.31 10.23 -10.39
C SER A 328 18.96 9.81 -9.06
N GLY A 329 18.77 8.55 -8.64
CA GLY A 329 19.19 8.04 -7.35
C GLY A 329 20.59 7.43 -7.35
N ARG A 330 21.35 7.75 -6.31
CA ARG A 330 22.44 6.88 -5.85
C ARG A 330 21.78 5.60 -5.30
N TYR A 331 22.16 4.45 -5.84
CA TYR A 331 21.78 3.16 -5.28
C TYR A 331 22.68 2.89 -4.07
N GLU A 332 22.33 3.46 -2.92
CA GLU A 332 22.92 3.05 -1.66
C GLU A 332 22.30 1.70 -1.25
N LEU A 333 23.13 0.79 -0.74
CA LEU A 333 22.65 -0.49 -0.24
C LEU A 333 21.61 -0.22 0.86
N PRO A 334 20.38 -0.74 0.75
CA PRO A 334 19.38 -0.53 1.77
C PRO A 334 19.86 -1.11 3.11
N ASN A 335 19.56 -0.41 4.20
CA ASN A 335 19.75 -0.83 5.58
C ASN A 335 21.18 -0.88 6.15
N SER A 336 22.15 -0.12 5.62
CA SER A 336 23.42 0.12 6.34
C SER A 336 23.16 0.57 7.78
N ARG A 337 22.27 1.55 7.96
CA ARG A 337 21.87 2.05 9.29
C ARG A 337 21.36 0.97 10.23
N VAL A 338 20.40 0.16 9.79
CA VAL A 338 19.78 -0.88 10.65
C VAL A 338 20.80 -1.96 10.98
N GLN A 339 21.64 -2.33 10.01
CA GLN A 339 22.72 -3.27 10.21
C GLN A 339 23.78 -2.72 11.18
N ASP A 340 24.13 -1.44 11.08
CA ASP A 340 25.09 -0.77 11.95
C ASP A 340 24.56 -0.65 13.38
N ILE A 341 23.27 -0.35 13.56
CA ILE A 341 22.61 -0.39 14.87
C ILE A 341 22.66 -1.81 15.44
N SER A 342 22.34 -2.82 14.64
CA SER A 342 22.37 -4.22 15.09
C SER A 342 23.79 -4.70 15.45
N ASN A 343 24.79 -4.32 14.64
CA ASN A 343 26.20 -4.59 14.93
C ASN A 343 26.62 -3.90 16.22
N PHE A 344 26.22 -2.65 16.45
CA PHE A 344 26.50 -1.95 17.70
C PHE A 344 25.90 -2.66 18.92
N VAL A 345 24.65 -3.13 18.83
CA VAL A 345 23.99 -3.92 19.89
C VAL A 345 24.78 -5.20 20.20
N ARG A 346 25.23 -5.91 19.16
CA ARG A 346 26.05 -7.11 19.28
C ARG A 346 27.41 -6.82 19.91
N ASP A 347 28.14 -5.87 19.33
CA ASP A 347 29.54 -5.58 19.67
C ASP A 347 29.67 -5.01 21.09
N ASN A 348 28.59 -4.41 21.64
CA ASN A 348 28.52 -3.91 23.01
C ASN A 348 27.74 -4.84 23.96
N ASN A 349 27.35 -6.04 23.53
CA ASN A 349 26.58 -7.02 24.32
C ASN A 349 25.35 -6.41 25.02
N LEU A 350 24.57 -5.60 24.29
CA LEU A 350 23.41 -4.91 24.84
C LEU A 350 22.16 -5.80 24.94
N GLY A 351 22.09 -6.87 24.13
CA GLY A 351 21.00 -7.84 24.15
C GLY A 351 19.66 -7.29 23.66
N ASP A 352 18.58 -7.72 24.29
CA ASP A 352 17.22 -7.28 23.98
C ASP A 352 16.99 -5.84 24.43
N GLY A 353 16.12 -5.13 23.72
CA GLY A 353 15.85 -3.73 24.06
C GLY A 353 14.57 -3.17 23.47
N TYR A 354 14.52 -1.84 23.44
CA TYR A 354 13.33 -1.10 23.02
C TYR A 354 13.69 -0.10 21.92
N GLY A 355 12.73 0.25 21.08
CA GLY A 355 12.94 1.34 20.13
C GLY A 355 11.68 1.78 19.40
N THR A 356 11.78 2.86 18.62
CA THR A 356 10.67 3.28 17.75
C THR A 356 10.33 2.19 16.74
N TYR A 357 9.06 2.11 16.32
CA TYR A 357 8.54 0.97 15.55
C TYR A 357 9.39 0.57 14.34
N TRP A 358 9.76 1.54 13.49
CA TRP A 358 10.49 1.25 12.25
C TRP A 358 11.89 0.70 12.51
N VAL A 359 12.59 1.22 13.52
CA VAL A 359 13.89 0.68 13.94
C VAL A 359 13.73 -0.67 14.61
N ALA A 360 12.80 -0.80 15.56
CA ALA A 360 12.60 -2.02 16.33
C ALA A 360 12.26 -3.23 15.43
N SER A 361 11.35 -3.02 14.48
CA SER A 361 10.94 -4.05 13.51
C SER A 361 12.08 -4.46 12.58
N ALA A 362 12.93 -3.53 12.16
CA ALA A 362 14.04 -3.82 11.25
C ALA A 362 15.26 -4.43 11.96
N VAL A 363 15.66 -3.91 13.13
CA VAL A 363 16.86 -4.37 13.87
C VAL A 363 16.68 -5.81 14.37
N THR A 364 15.49 -6.18 14.81
CA THR A 364 15.18 -7.53 15.32
C THR A 364 15.46 -8.63 14.29
N LEU A 365 15.32 -8.33 12.99
CA LEU A 365 15.55 -9.31 11.91
C LEU A 365 17.01 -9.76 11.78
N PHE A 366 17.96 -9.02 12.36
CA PHE A 366 19.38 -9.38 12.37
C PHE A 366 19.77 -10.34 13.50
N LYS A 367 18.83 -10.67 14.41
CA LYS A 367 18.99 -11.69 15.47
C LYS A 367 20.15 -11.45 16.45
N ASN A 368 20.58 -10.20 16.62
CA ASN A 368 21.58 -9.81 17.62
C ASN A 368 20.96 -9.32 18.95
N GLY A 369 19.64 -9.44 19.08
CA GLY A 369 18.85 -8.90 20.18
C GLY A 369 17.46 -8.56 19.68
N ASP A 370 16.48 -8.82 20.52
CA ASP A 370 15.07 -8.62 20.23
C ASP A 370 14.65 -7.20 20.64
N VAL A 371 14.34 -6.33 19.66
CA VAL A 371 13.99 -4.93 19.92
C VAL A 371 12.48 -4.75 19.86
N ARG A 372 11.87 -4.29 20.95
CA ARG A 372 10.41 -4.16 21.06
C ARG A 372 9.93 -2.73 20.81
N PRO A 373 8.86 -2.55 20.02
CA PRO A 373 8.44 -1.22 19.59
C PRO A 373 7.83 -0.43 20.74
N ILE A 374 8.22 0.83 20.89
CA ILE A 374 7.69 1.74 21.90
C ILE A 374 7.17 3.02 21.27
N THR A 375 6.40 3.76 22.05
CA THR A 375 5.96 5.12 21.73
C THR A 375 6.04 5.99 22.98
N PHE A 376 5.86 7.29 22.83
CA PHE A 376 5.88 8.24 23.93
C PHE A 376 4.48 8.81 24.14
N THR A 377 4.04 8.90 25.39
CA THR A 377 2.78 9.59 25.74
C THR A 377 2.93 11.10 25.62
N ASP A 378 1.82 11.84 25.70
CA ASP A 378 1.83 13.31 25.78
C ASP A 378 2.62 13.82 27.01
N GLU A 379 2.70 12.99 28.06
CA GLU A 379 3.53 13.23 29.25
C GLU A 379 5.01 12.84 29.04
N ASN A 380 5.42 12.59 27.79
CA ASN A 380 6.78 12.19 27.39
C ASN A 380 7.28 10.89 28.02
N LYS A 381 6.37 10.01 28.47
CA LYS A 381 6.73 8.72 29.05
C LYS A 381 6.81 7.65 27.96
N ALA A 382 7.91 6.92 27.90
CA ALA A 382 8.03 5.73 27.07
C ALA A 382 7.05 4.65 27.53
N VAL A 383 6.21 4.17 26.62
CA VAL A 383 5.19 3.14 26.84
C VAL A 383 5.22 2.14 25.68
N ARG A 384 4.66 0.93 25.90
CA ARG A 384 4.53 -0.06 24.83
C ARG A 384 3.72 0.51 23.67
N LEU A 385 4.17 0.26 22.44
CA LEU A 385 3.34 0.50 21.28
C LEU A 385 2.36 -0.66 21.15
N ASN A 386 1.06 -0.39 21.15
CA ASN A 386 0.04 -1.43 20.95
C ASN A 386 -0.15 -1.81 19.48
N TRP A 387 0.22 -0.95 18.52
CA TRP A 387 0.09 -1.23 17.08
C TRP A 387 1.11 -2.29 16.63
N LEU A 388 0.62 -3.32 15.92
CA LEU A 388 1.44 -4.43 15.38
C LEU A 388 2.38 -5.06 16.43
N SER A 389 1.83 -5.35 17.62
CA SER A 389 2.60 -5.80 18.77
C SER A 389 1.90 -6.87 19.59
N ASN A 390 2.66 -7.52 20.47
CA ASN A 390 2.15 -8.43 21.48
C ASN A 390 2.52 -7.95 22.89
N LYS A 391 1.55 -7.90 23.80
CA LYS A 391 1.78 -7.47 25.20
C LYS A 391 2.81 -8.34 25.91
N ALA A 392 2.91 -9.63 25.57
CA ALA A 392 3.86 -10.55 26.19
C ALA A 392 5.33 -10.26 25.86
N TRP A 393 5.63 -9.33 24.96
CA TRP A 393 7.00 -8.93 24.62
C TRP A 393 7.64 -7.95 25.61
N TYR A 394 6.85 -7.38 26.52
CA TYR A 394 7.27 -6.31 27.42
C TYR A 394 7.46 -6.82 28.86
N GLY A 395 8.00 -5.98 29.75
CA GLY A 395 8.22 -6.31 31.15
C GLY A 395 9.61 -6.85 31.51
N PHE A 396 10.56 -6.90 30.56
CA PHE A 396 11.96 -7.24 30.84
C PHE A 396 12.81 -5.99 31.11
N LYS A 397 13.99 -6.18 31.71
CA LYS A 397 14.98 -5.10 31.93
C LYS A 397 15.92 -5.00 30.72
N SER A 398 15.94 -3.83 30.09
CA SER A 398 16.84 -3.48 28.99
C SER A 398 17.93 -2.50 29.44
N ARG A 399 19.03 -2.48 28.69
CA ARG A 399 20.13 -1.52 28.81
C ARG A 399 20.03 -0.37 27.82
N TYR A 400 19.13 -0.42 26.84
CA TYR A 400 19.06 0.60 25.79
C TYR A 400 17.67 0.85 25.20
N ILE A 401 17.52 2.05 24.65
CA ILE A 401 16.42 2.47 23.76
C ILE A 401 17.03 3.06 22.47
N VAL A 402 16.47 2.70 21.31
CA VAL A 402 16.82 3.33 20.02
C VAL A 402 15.67 4.20 19.53
N THR A 403 15.96 5.44 19.13
CA THR A 403 14.98 6.36 18.53
C THR A 403 15.52 7.02 17.27
N GLU A 404 14.64 7.29 16.30
CA GLU A 404 14.95 8.09 15.10
C GLU A 404 14.72 9.58 15.31
N PHE A 405 14.23 9.96 16.50
CA PHE A 405 13.82 11.32 16.79
C PHE A 405 14.73 11.93 17.85
N LYS A 406 15.50 12.94 17.43
CA LYS A 406 16.41 13.67 18.33
C LYS A 406 15.70 14.26 19.55
N HIS A 407 14.44 14.68 19.40
CA HIS A 407 13.65 15.26 20.48
C HIS A 407 13.20 14.23 21.55
N ASP A 408 13.32 12.93 21.28
CA ASP A 408 13.01 11.88 22.26
C ASP A 408 14.19 11.58 23.19
N ILE A 409 15.41 12.01 22.85
CA ILE A 409 16.61 11.77 23.66
C ILE A 409 16.42 12.32 25.07
N ASP A 410 16.01 13.59 25.19
CA ASP A 410 15.80 14.23 26.49
C ASP A 410 14.70 13.56 27.30
N LYS A 411 13.65 13.05 26.64
CA LYS A 411 12.57 12.31 27.29
C LYS A 411 13.11 11.02 27.93
N ILE A 412 13.91 10.27 27.17
CA ILE A 412 14.53 9.02 27.62
C ILE A 412 15.48 9.27 28.79
N LEU A 413 16.38 10.25 28.66
CA LEU A 413 17.35 10.58 29.72
C LEU A 413 16.68 11.08 31.00
N ASN A 414 15.61 11.87 30.89
CA ASN A 414 14.85 12.31 32.06
C ASN A 414 14.11 11.15 32.74
N GLN A 415 13.69 10.13 31.99
CA GLN A 415 12.95 8.99 32.53
C GLN A 415 13.86 7.93 33.17
N TYR A 416 15.04 7.67 32.60
CA TYR A 416 15.88 6.52 32.99
C TYR A 416 17.28 6.89 33.52
N GLY A 417 17.66 8.17 33.45
CA GLY A 417 18.94 8.68 33.96
C GLY A 417 19.68 9.51 32.93
N ARG A 418 20.23 10.66 33.35
CA ARG A 418 20.97 11.61 32.51
C ARG A 418 22.41 11.19 32.20
N GLU A 419 22.91 10.19 32.91
CA GLU A 419 24.22 9.57 32.73
C GLU A 419 24.25 8.56 31.57
N GLY A 420 23.15 8.39 30.84
CA GLY A 420 23.08 7.50 29.68
C GLY A 420 24.05 7.92 28.57
N ASN A 421 24.71 6.93 27.97
CA ASN A 421 25.57 7.14 26.82
C ASN A 421 24.73 7.26 25.55
N ILE A 422 25.12 8.13 24.63
CA ILE A 422 24.42 8.34 23.36
C ILE A 422 25.35 7.97 22.20
N LYS A 423 24.89 7.05 21.36
CA LYS A 423 25.54 6.74 20.09
C LYS A 423 24.62 7.13 18.94
N GLU A 424 25.11 8.02 18.07
CA GLU A 424 24.43 8.37 16.82
C GLU A 424 24.94 7.47 15.68
N ILE A 425 23.99 6.93 14.90
CA ILE A 425 24.22 6.12 13.69
C ILE A 425 23.20 6.57 12.65
N ASP A 426 23.65 7.32 11.63
CA ASP A 426 22.82 7.76 10.50
C ASP A 426 21.44 8.33 10.91
N ASN A 427 21.45 9.35 11.76
CA ASN A 427 20.26 10.01 12.34
C ASN A 427 19.36 9.13 13.22
N ALA A 428 19.83 7.94 13.63
CA ALA A 428 19.26 7.19 14.74
C ALA A 428 20.14 7.32 15.99
N TYR A 429 19.50 7.34 17.16
CA TYR A 429 20.13 7.58 18.45
C TYR A 429 19.90 6.36 19.35
N ILE A 430 20.99 5.72 19.75
CA ILE A 430 21.00 4.64 20.73
C ILE A 430 21.37 5.25 22.08
N ILE A 431 20.43 5.28 23.01
CA ILE A 431 20.66 5.68 24.39
C ILE A 431 20.85 4.40 25.20
N TYR A 432 22.02 4.23 25.83
CA TYR A 432 22.36 2.98 26.53
C TYR A 432 23.08 3.21 27.87
N TYR A 433 22.95 2.23 28.76
CA TYR A 433 23.41 2.27 30.15
C TYR A 433 24.29 1.06 30.48
N ASP A 434 25.13 1.19 31.50
CA ASP A 434 25.99 0.10 31.97
C ASP A 434 25.18 -1.01 32.65
N ASP A 435 24.07 -0.66 33.32
CA ASP A 435 23.16 -1.57 33.99
C ASP A 435 21.78 -1.66 33.30
N ALA A 436 21.10 -2.79 33.51
CA ALA A 436 19.77 -3.04 32.95
C ALA A 436 18.69 -2.39 33.83
N ARG A 437 18.30 -1.17 33.49
CA ARG A 437 17.36 -0.34 34.27
C ARG A 437 16.08 0.05 33.53
N ILE A 438 16.05 -0.08 32.20
CA ILE A 438 14.92 0.32 31.39
C ILE A 438 13.87 -0.78 31.46
N VAL A 439 12.67 -0.46 31.95
CA VAL A 439 11.53 -1.39 31.97
C VAL A 439 10.31 -0.68 31.43
N ILE A 440 9.67 -1.29 30.43
CA ILE A 440 8.43 -0.82 29.82
C ILE A 440 7.41 -1.95 29.90
N GLU A 441 6.19 -1.63 30.35
CA GLU A 441 5.08 -2.58 30.58
C GLU A 441 3.98 -2.51 29.51
#